data_AF-A0A6H9SQJ8-F1
#
_entry.id   AF-A0A6H9SQJ8-F1
#
_cell.length_a   1.000
_cell.length_b   1.000
_cell.length_c   1.000
_cell.angle_alpha   90.00
_cell.angle_beta   90.00
_cell.angle_gamma   90.00
#
_symmetry.space_group_name_H-M   'P 1'
#
loop_
_entity.id
_entity.type
_entity.pdbx_description
1 polymer ?
#
loop_
_entity_poly.entity_id
_entity_poly.type
_entity_poly.pdbx_seq_one_letter_code
_entity_poly.pdbx_strand_id
1 'polypeptide(L)'
;MLHRKSTLRRPKFVCAVALAVMLASFAAHAQQAGDGTTHVAPAVDHDTSPAGPIVGDDPVAIRDALKKQHISASTPSLSARVRGLVSGATVRHRPNPELAAVGLDRDVTFVVPVRYGVRYQAKRQLLTVDVDLFDAERDDRTGILLRKVTTGPRGRGLVIAPEAKAKGYIQQIDIIELEPGQGKKTTVRSNVRVSPAVYAQTHGDFALVFSGRLVSPYLTEETEHADPSIEEPTDITTRISTLHMEVDGISLVSPSSGVVVARKLRLSK
;
A
#
# COMPACT_ATOMS: atom_id res chain seq x y z
N MET A 1 -36.30 1.62 59.96
CA MET A 1 -35.48 0.54 59.35
C MET A 1 -34.12 1.10 59.01
N LEU A 2 -33.09 0.32 59.34
CA LEU A 2 -31.74 0.78 59.67
C LEU A 2 -30.87 1.18 58.46
N HIS A 3 -30.21 2.33 58.61
CA HIS A 3 -28.99 2.72 57.93
C HIS A 3 -27.88 1.68 58.13
N ARG A 4 -27.19 1.26 57.06
CA ARG A 4 -25.90 0.56 57.16
C ARG A 4 -24.88 1.21 56.23
N LYS A 5 -24.04 2.07 56.81
CA LYS A 5 -22.75 2.50 56.26
C LYS A 5 -21.75 1.37 56.50
N SER A 6 -21.00 0.96 55.48
CA SER A 6 -19.80 0.13 55.64
C SER A 6 -18.61 0.78 54.92
N THR A 7 -17.61 1.11 55.72
CA THR A 7 -16.32 1.69 55.37
C THR A 7 -15.23 0.61 55.26
N LEU A 8 -14.06 1.00 54.70
CA LEU A 8 -12.75 0.30 54.66
C LEU A 8 -12.62 -0.80 53.58
N ARG A 9 -11.47 -1.02 52.93
CA ARG A 9 -10.11 -0.44 52.95
C ARG A 9 -9.43 -0.86 51.64
N ARG A 10 -8.58 0.00 51.07
CA ARG A 10 -7.61 -0.37 50.02
C ARG A 10 -6.45 -1.17 50.64
N PRO A 11 -5.85 -2.12 49.90
CA PRO A 11 -4.42 -2.35 50.00
C PRO A 11 -3.70 -2.05 48.67
N LYS A 12 -2.57 -1.37 48.80
CA LYS A 12 -1.58 -1.13 47.75
C LYS A 12 -0.74 -2.40 47.62
N PHE A 13 -0.67 -2.99 46.43
CA PHE A 13 0.36 -3.97 46.11
C PHE A 13 1.31 -3.36 45.09
N VAL A 14 2.50 -3.06 45.60
CA VAL A 14 3.70 -2.70 44.84
C VAL A 14 4.31 -4.02 44.37
N CYS A 15 4.50 -4.19 43.06
CA CYS A 15 5.26 -5.32 42.51
C CYS A 15 6.44 -4.74 41.73
N ALA A 16 7.62 -4.83 42.32
CA ALA A 16 8.88 -4.51 41.67
C ALA A 16 9.33 -5.72 40.86
N VAL A 17 9.48 -5.56 39.54
CA VAL A 17 10.08 -6.56 38.67
C VAL A 17 11.50 -6.12 38.34
N ALA A 18 12.47 -6.87 38.83
CA ALA A 18 13.87 -6.75 38.49
C ALA A 18 14.12 -7.39 37.12
N LEU A 19 14.79 -6.66 36.23
CA LEU A 19 15.20 -7.12 34.90
C LEU A 19 16.71 -7.37 34.94
N ALA A 20 17.10 -8.64 34.87
CA ALA A 20 18.47 -9.06 34.64
C ALA A 20 18.46 -10.01 33.43
N VAL A 21 19.07 -9.57 32.33
CA VAL A 21 19.45 -10.46 31.23
C VAL A 21 20.91 -10.17 30.91
N MET A 22 21.72 -11.20 31.05
CA MET A 22 23.14 -11.28 30.76
C MET A 22 23.33 -12.40 29.73
N LEU A 23 24.40 -12.26 28.93
CA LEU A 23 25.03 -13.25 28.03
C LEU A 23 24.38 -13.45 26.66
N ALA A 24 25.09 -13.77 25.58
CA ALA A 24 26.49 -13.64 25.17
C ALA A 24 26.55 -14.16 23.71
N SER A 25 27.50 -13.61 22.96
CA SER A 25 28.24 -14.12 21.79
C SER A 25 27.85 -15.47 21.14
N PHE A 26 27.66 -15.45 19.82
CA PHE A 26 27.96 -16.60 18.96
C PHE A 26 29.00 -16.23 17.91
N ALA A 27 30.07 -17.02 17.87
CA ALA A 27 31.14 -16.97 16.89
C ALA A 27 31.14 -18.25 16.03
N ALA A 28 31.38 -18.03 14.73
CA ALA A 28 32.19 -18.82 13.80
C ALA A 28 31.71 -20.17 13.21
N HIS A 29 32.21 -20.37 11.98
CA HIS A 29 32.38 -21.59 11.15
C HIS A 29 31.35 -21.76 10.02
N ALA A 30 31.69 -22.17 8.78
CA ALA A 30 32.96 -22.33 8.08
C ALA A 30 32.64 -22.52 6.58
N GLN A 31 33.65 -22.38 5.75
CA GLN A 31 33.66 -22.40 4.28
C GLN A 31 33.95 -23.81 3.76
N GLN A 32 33.28 -24.27 2.69
CA GLN A 32 33.87 -25.25 1.76
C GLN A 32 33.15 -25.26 0.39
N ALA A 33 33.96 -25.27 -0.66
CA ALA A 33 33.59 -25.40 -2.06
C ALA A 33 33.52 -26.87 -2.52
N GLY A 34 32.80 -27.12 -3.61
CA GLY A 34 32.79 -28.41 -4.34
C GLY A 34 32.00 -28.31 -5.64
N ASP A 35 32.73 -28.39 -6.75
CA ASP A 35 32.29 -28.33 -8.15
C ASP A 35 31.89 -29.74 -8.67
N GLY A 36 31.06 -29.81 -9.72
CA GLY A 36 31.00 -30.98 -10.62
C GLY A 36 29.75 -31.89 -10.64
N THR A 37 28.84 -31.56 -11.54
CA THR A 37 28.13 -32.43 -12.52
C THR A 37 27.07 -33.48 -12.11
N THR A 38 25.95 -33.36 -12.83
CA THR A 38 24.99 -34.37 -13.33
C THR A 38 23.73 -34.75 -12.53
N HIS A 39 22.60 -34.34 -13.14
CA HIS A 39 21.38 -35.11 -13.41
C HIS A 39 20.18 -34.98 -12.46
N VAL A 40 19.01 -34.90 -13.12
CA VAL A 40 17.63 -35.09 -12.64
C VAL A 40 17.00 -33.89 -11.92
N ALA A 41 16.09 -33.22 -12.64
CA ALA A 41 15.03 -32.43 -12.01
C ALA A 41 14.10 -33.35 -11.21
N PRO A 42 13.67 -32.90 -10.03
CA PRO A 42 12.29 -33.06 -9.64
C PRO A 42 11.64 -31.69 -9.46
N ALA A 43 10.41 -31.59 -9.92
CA ALA A 43 9.47 -30.56 -9.46
C ALA A 43 9.41 -30.62 -7.93
N VAL A 44 9.84 -29.54 -7.28
CA VAL A 44 9.69 -29.36 -5.84
C VAL A 44 8.76 -28.17 -5.66
N ASP A 45 7.56 -28.48 -5.20
CA ASP A 45 6.64 -27.55 -4.55
C ASP A 45 7.43 -26.58 -3.69
N HIS A 46 7.29 -25.28 -3.96
CA HIS A 46 7.75 -24.23 -3.05
C HIS A 46 6.81 -24.19 -1.85
N ASP A 47 6.95 -25.18 -0.96
CA ASP A 47 6.32 -25.19 0.34
C ASP A 47 7.32 -24.69 1.39
N THR A 48 6.96 -23.58 2.02
CA THR A 48 7.39 -23.15 3.36
C THR A 48 8.90 -22.97 3.62
N SER A 49 9.52 -22.01 2.93
CA SER A 49 10.46 -21.14 3.64
C SER A 49 9.63 -20.11 4.43
N PRO A 50 9.99 -19.71 5.66
CA PRO A 50 9.34 -18.57 6.30
C PRO A 50 9.58 -17.36 5.39
N ALA A 51 8.54 -16.99 4.64
CA ALA A 51 8.60 -15.87 3.73
C ALA A 51 8.90 -14.64 4.60
N GLY A 52 10.07 -14.04 4.40
CA GLY A 52 10.42 -12.80 5.06
C GLY A 52 9.35 -11.73 4.79
N PRO A 53 9.38 -10.60 5.52
CA PRO A 53 8.39 -9.55 5.36
C PRO A 53 8.26 -9.12 3.89
N ILE A 54 7.02 -8.98 3.41
CA ILE A 54 6.77 -8.52 2.04
C ILE A 54 6.93 -7.00 2.01
N VAL A 55 7.90 -6.53 1.23
CA VAL A 55 8.21 -5.10 1.05
C VAL A 55 7.84 -4.69 -0.37
N GLY A 56 7.00 -3.64 -0.49
CA GLY A 56 6.67 -3.01 -1.78
C GLY A 56 7.62 -1.86 -2.12
N ASP A 57 7.58 -1.41 -3.37
CA ASP A 57 8.21 -0.18 -3.81
C ASP A 57 7.54 1.04 -3.12
N ASP A 58 8.34 2.05 -2.79
CA ASP A 58 7.84 3.28 -2.18
C ASP A 58 7.20 4.19 -3.25
N PRO A 59 5.89 4.51 -3.16
CA PRO A 59 5.23 5.39 -4.10
C PRO A 59 5.84 6.79 -4.15
N VAL A 60 6.42 7.29 -3.04
CA VAL A 60 7.10 8.59 -3.02
C VAL A 60 8.39 8.54 -3.82
N ALA A 61 9.21 7.52 -3.61
CA ALA A 61 10.46 7.35 -4.36
C ALA A 61 10.20 7.22 -5.87
N ILE A 62 9.17 6.47 -6.28
CA ILE A 62 8.76 6.33 -7.68
C ILE A 62 8.32 7.67 -8.26
N ARG A 63 7.41 8.39 -7.59
CA ARG A 63 6.96 9.71 -8.01
C ARG A 63 8.12 10.68 -8.18
N ASP A 64 9.01 10.74 -7.19
CA ASP A 64 10.14 11.67 -7.18
C ASP A 64 11.17 11.31 -8.26
N ALA A 65 11.36 10.03 -8.57
CA ALA A 65 12.18 9.58 -9.70
C ALA A 65 11.57 9.99 -11.05
N LEU A 66 10.27 9.79 -11.26
CA LEU A 66 9.56 10.18 -12.49
C LEU A 66 9.61 11.70 -12.72
N LYS A 67 9.51 12.49 -11.64
CA LYS A 67 9.66 13.96 -11.69
C LYS A 67 11.01 14.43 -12.14
N LYS A 68 12.08 13.85 -11.56
CA LYS A 68 13.47 14.27 -11.83
C LYS A 68 13.82 14.18 -13.32
N GLN A 69 13.22 13.23 -14.02
CA GLN A 69 13.49 12.99 -15.43
C GLN A 69 12.55 13.77 -16.38
N HIS A 70 11.66 14.62 -15.84
CA HIS A 70 10.60 15.30 -16.61
C HIS A 70 9.82 14.33 -17.53
N ILE A 71 9.64 13.08 -17.11
CA ILE A 71 8.76 12.12 -17.79
C ILE A 71 7.33 12.48 -17.37
N SER A 72 6.90 13.66 -17.79
CA SER A 72 5.61 14.24 -17.50
C SER A 72 4.87 14.26 -18.82
N ALA A 73 3.98 13.27 -19.03
CA ALA A 73 2.93 13.26 -20.06
C ALA A 73 3.23 14.07 -21.35
N SER A 74 4.40 13.90 -21.97
CA SER A 74 4.68 14.62 -23.20
C SER A 74 3.75 14.03 -24.26
N THR A 75 2.93 14.89 -24.86
CA THR A 75 1.94 14.46 -25.85
C THR A 75 2.68 13.69 -26.94
N PRO A 76 2.29 12.44 -27.26
CA PRO A 76 3.05 11.63 -28.21
C PRO A 76 3.11 12.37 -29.54
N SER A 77 4.34 12.65 -30.00
CA SER A 77 4.61 13.33 -31.26
C SER A 77 3.93 12.59 -32.41
N LEU A 78 3.57 13.31 -33.48
CA LEU A 78 2.90 12.72 -34.65
C LEU A 78 3.66 11.50 -35.22
N SER A 79 5.00 11.48 -35.13
CA SER A 79 5.81 10.32 -35.51
C SER A 79 5.62 9.09 -34.61
N ALA A 80 5.36 9.30 -33.31
CA ALA A 80 5.04 8.21 -32.38
C ALA A 80 3.64 7.62 -32.64
N ARG A 81 2.67 8.46 -33.06
CA ARG A 81 1.31 8.01 -33.44
C ARG A 81 1.31 7.14 -34.69
N VAL A 82 2.11 7.48 -35.70
CA VAL A 82 2.23 6.68 -36.94
C VAL A 82 2.91 5.33 -36.68
N ARG A 83 3.88 5.27 -35.75
CA ARG A 83 4.54 4.01 -35.37
C ARG A 83 3.63 3.06 -34.58
N GLY A 84 2.67 3.59 -33.83
CA GLY A 84 1.67 2.81 -33.08
C GLY A 84 0.67 2.07 -33.97
N LEU A 85 0.40 2.56 -35.18
CA LEU A 85 -0.55 1.95 -36.12
C LEU A 85 0.00 0.69 -36.83
N VAL A 86 1.31 0.47 -36.81
CA VAL A 86 1.97 -0.65 -37.53
C VAL A 86 2.33 -1.81 -36.59
N SER A 87 2.37 -1.59 -35.28
CA SER A 87 2.76 -2.64 -34.30
C SER A 87 1.54 -3.41 -33.78
N GLY A 88 0.88 -4.14 -34.68
CA GLY A 88 -0.08 -5.17 -34.32
C GLY A 88 0.65 -6.42 -33.83
N ALA A 89 0.32 -6.86 -32.61
CA ALA A 89 0.76 -8.10 -31.95
C ALA A 89 2.25 -8.17 -31.52
N THR A 90 2.46 -8.53 -30.25
CA THR A 90 3.74 -8.94 -29.62
C THR A 90 4.78 -7.85 -29.27
N VAL A 91 4.41 -6.89 -28.40
CA VAL A 91 5.43 -6.11 -27.68
C VAL A 91 5.05 -5.98 -26.20
N ARG A 92 4.97 -7.12 -25.48
CA ARG A 92 4.88 -7.09 -24.00
C ARG A 92 6.16 -6.59 -23.33
N HIS A 93 7.26 -6.49 -24.07
CA HIS A 93 8.57 -6.12 -23.54
C HIS A 93 9.34 -5.23 -24.53
N ARG A 94 8.85 -4.00 -24.78
CA ARG A 94 9.74 -2.99 -25.34
C ARG A 94 10.51 -2.39 -24.17
N PRO A 95 11.85 -2.48 -24.13
CA PRO A 95 12.62 -1.69 -23.19
C PRO A 95 12.26 -0.23 -23.38
N ASN A 96 11.79 0.43 -22.33
CA ASN A 96 11.55 1.86 -22.38
C ASN A 96 12.80 2.58 -21.86
N PRO A 97 13.59 3.24 -22.73
CA PRO A 97 14.81 3.92 -22.30
C PRO A 97 14.55 5.03 -21.27
N GLU A 98 13.35 5.66 -21.29
CA GLU A 98 12.98 6.69 -20.33
C GLU A 98 12.80 6.11 -18.92
N LEU A 99 12.11 4.96 -18.80
CA LEU A 99 11.96 4.27 -17.52
C LEU A 99 13.24 3.56 -17.08
N ALA A 100 14.03 3.03 -18.03
CA ALA A 100 15.29 2.37 -17.72
C ALA A 100 16.29 3.33 -17.08
N ALA A 101 16.30 4.60 -17.49
CA ALA A 101 17.17 5.64 -16.90
C ALA A 101 16.90 5.87 -15.40
N VAL A 102 15.67 5.63 -14.94
CA VAL A 102 15.26 5.71 -13.52
C VAL A 102 15.10 4.33 -12.86
N GLY A 103 15.48 3.25 -13.55
CA GLY A 103 15.36 1.88 -13.04
C GLY A 103 13.92 1.36 -12.91
N LEU A 104 12.94 2.01 -13.57
CA LEU A 104 11.52 1.66 -13.53
C LEU A 104 11.04 0.85 -14.75
N ASP A 105 11.96 0.39 -15.60
CA ASP A 105 11.66 -0.58 -16.68
C ASP A 105 11.53 -2.01 -16.14
N ARG A 106 10.78 -2.15 -15.06
CA ARG A 106 10.51 -3.40 -14.34
C ARG A 106 9.09 -3.38 -13.83
N ASP A 107 8.64 -4.52 -13.32
CA ASP A 107 7.35 -4.58 -12.65
C ASP A 107 7.52 -3.96 -11.25
N VAL A 108 6.62 -3.03 -10.92
CA VAL A 108 6.56 -2.36 -9.63
C VAL A 108 5.50 -3.02 -8.76
N THR A 109 5.74 -3.03 -7.46
CA THR A 109 4.86 -3.68 -6.49
C THR A 109 4.45 -2.70 -5.41
N PHE A 110 3.15 -2.46 -5.25
CA PHE A 110 2.60 -1.64 -4.18
C PHE A 110 1.89 -2.50 -3.14
N VAL A 111 2.18 -2.25 -1.86
CA VAL A 111 1.55 -2.94 -0.73
C VAL A 111 0.60 -1.97 -0.03
N VAL A 112 -0.68 -2.28 -0.04
CA VAL A 112 -1.74 -1.48 0.59
C VAL A 112 -2.28 -2.23 1.81
N PRO A 113 -1.99 -1.77 3.04
CA PRO A 113 -2.50 -2.39 4.26
C PRO A 113 -4.03 -2.35 4.31
N VAL A 114 -4.65 -3.46 4.70
CA VAL A 114 -6.10 -3.61 4.77
C VAL A 114 -6.51 -3.80 6.22
N ARG A 115 -7.18 -2.79 6.79
CA ARG A 115 -7.65 -2.82 8.19
C ARG A 115 -9.07 -3.37 8.34
N TYR A 116 -9.89 -3.21 7.31
CA TYR A 116 -11.31 -3.58 7.30
C TYR A 116 -11.64 -4.31 6.00
N GLY A 117 -12.75 -5.03 5.97
CA GLY A 117 -13.21 -5.72 4.76
C GLY A 117 -12.70 -7.15 4.58
N VAL A 118 -11.91 -7.69 5.52
CA VAL A 118 -11.49 -9.10 5.51
C VAL A 118 -12.18 -9.85 6.64
N ARG A 119 -12.87 -10.95 6.30
CA ARG A 119 -13.62 -11.77 7.27
C ARG A 119 -13.41 -13.25 7.04
N TYR A 120 -12.92 -13.94 8.05
CA TYR A 120 -12.77 -15.40 8.03
C TYR A 120 -13.88 -16.12 8.79
N GLN A 121 -14.46 -17.13 8.17
CA GLN A 121 -15.49 -18.01 8.74
C GLN A 121 -14.88 -19.39 8.99
N ALA A 122 -14.38 -19.63 10.19
CA ALA A 122 -13.65 -20.86 10.53
C ALA A 122 -14.42 -22.15 10.23
N LYS A 123 -15.72 -22.21 10.56
CA LYS A 123 -16.58 -23.38 10.29
C LYS A 123 -16.68 -23.75 8.80
N ARG A 124 -16.58 -22.75 7.92
CA ARG A 124 -16.69 -22.92 6.47
C ARG A 124 -15.34 -22.83 5.77
N GLN A 125 -14.26 -22.58 6.53
CA GLN A 125 -12.91 -22.31 6.02
C GLN A 125 -12.92 -21.24 4.92
N LEU A 126 -13.78 -20.23 5.06
CA LEU A 126 -14.06 -19.26 4.01
C LEU A 126 -13.57 -17.88 4.43
N LEU A 127 -12.66 -17.32 3.62
CA LEU A 127 -12.20 -15.94 3.72
C LEU A 127 -12.95 -15.10 2.70
N THR A 128 -13.68 -14.10 3.17
CA THR A 128 -14.33 -13.07 2.35
C THR A 128 -13.49 -11.80 2.41
N VAL A 129 -13.23 -11.22 1.24
CA VAL A 129 -12.54 -9.94 1.05
C VAL A 129 -13.51 -9.01 0.32
N ASP A 130 -13.75 -7.84 0.90
CA ASP A 130 -14.57 -6.76 0.36
C ASP A 130 -13.96 -5.45 0.85
N VAL A 131 -13.06 -4.88 0.05
CA VAL A 131 -12.21 -3.76 0.45
C VAL A 131 -12.32 -2.65 -0.57
N ASP A 132 -12.72 -1.48 -0.11
CA ASP A 132 -12.69 -0.24 -0.87
C ASP A 132 -11.32 0.42 -0.69
N LEU A 133 -10.67 0.76 -1.81
CA LEU A 133 -9.30 1.26 -1.83
C LEU A 133 -9.18 2.73 -2.20
N PHE A 134 -10.30 3.43 -2.38
CA PHE A 134 -10.30 4.86 -2.68
C PHE A 134 -10.17 5.71 -1.41
N ASP A 135 -9.86 6.99 -1.57
CA ASP A 135 -9.88 7.95 -0.46
C ASP A 135 -11.33 8.29 -0.09
N ALA A 136 -11.83 7.72 1.01
CA ALA A 136 -13.22 7.92 1.46
C ALA A 136 -13.57 9.37 1.83
N GLU A 137 -12.57 10.25 1.98
CA GLU A 137 -12.81 11.68 2.20
C GLU A 137 -13.08 12.44 0.89
N ARG A 138 -12.98 11.76 -0.27
CA ARG A 138 -13.13 12.37 -1.61
C ARG A 138 -13.98 11.48 -2.52
N ASP A 139 -15.25 11.84 -2.68
CA ASP A 139 -16.23 11.05 -3.45
C ASP A 139 -16.03 11.12 -4.98
N ASP A 140 -15.22 12.05 -5.48
CA ASP A 140 -15.01 12.30 -6.91
C ASP A 140 -13.87 11.45 -7.52
N ARG A 141 -12.99 10.88 -6.69
CA ARG A 141 -11.74 10.24 -7.14
C ARG A 141 -11.87 8.72 -7.28
N THR A 142 -11.10 8.20 -8.24
CA THR A 142 -11.29 6.83 -8.77
C THR A 142 -10.02 6.01 -8.78
N GLY A 143 -8.95 6.54 -8.19
CA GLY A 143 -7.68 5.84 -8.01
C GLY A 143 -7.66 5.00 -6.72
N ILE A 144 -6.77 4.03 -6.69
CA ILE A 144 -6.42 3.27 -5.48
C ILE A 144 -5.46 4.12 -4.65
N LEU A 145 -5.82 4.42 -3.41
CA LEU A 145 -5.01 5.20 -2.50
C LEU A 145 -3.77 4.41 -2.06
N LEU A 146 -2.58 4.88 -2.45
CA LEU A 146 -1.32 4.30 -2.00
C LEU A 146 -0.80 5.00 -0.75
N ARG A 147 -0.93 6.33 -0.69
CA ARG A 147 -0.44 7.15 0.42
C ARG A 147 -1.21 8.46 0.52
N LYS A 148 -1.50 8.87 1.75
CA LYS A 148 -2.01 10.20 2.09
C LYS A 148 -1.26 10.74 3.29
N VAL A 149 -0.69 11.94 3.16
CA VAL A 149 0.00 12.63 4.25
C VAL A 149 -0.57 14.02 4.39
N THR A 150 -1.08 14.35 5.57
CA THR A 150 -1.52 15.70 5.91
C THR A 150 -0.49 16.34 6.84
N THR A 151 0.01 17.51 6.46
CA THR A 151 0.91 18.32 7.27
C THR A 151 0.26 19.66 7.61
N GLY A 152 0.63 20.24 8.74
CA GLY A 152 0.11 21.53 9.21
C GLY A 152 -1.10 21.42 10.14
N PRO A 153 -1.37 22.48 10.91
CA PRO A 153 -2.43 22.51 11.91
C PRO A 153 -3.81 22.69 11.26
N ARG A 154 -4.81 21.97 11.77
CA ARG A 154 -6.21 22.13 11.35
C ARG A 154 -6.86 23.27 12.11
N GLY A 155 -7.60 24.13 11.42
CA GLY A 155 -8.34 25.27 12.00
C GLY A 155 -9.70 24.90 12.61
N ARG A 156 -10.11 23.62 12.53
CA ARG A 156 -11.44 23.16 12.96
C ARG A 156 -11.74 23.58 14.40
N GLY A 157 -12.88 24.23 14.60
CA GLY A 157 -13.31 24.79 15.89
C GLY A 157 -13.09 26.30 16.02
N LEU A 158 -12.43 26.92 15.05
CA LEU A 158 -12.43 28.38 14.89
C LEU A 158 -13.72 28.83 14.20
N VAL A 159 -14.25 29.98 14.63
CA VAL A 159 -15.54 30.50 14.14
C VAL A 159 -15.36 31.35 12.87
N ILE A 160 -14.16 31.88 12.64
CA ILE A 160 -13.89 32.87 11.59
C ILE A 160 -12.71 32.41 10.71
N ALA A 161 -12.98 32.14 9.44
CA ALA A 161 -11.99 31.65 8.47
C ALA A 161 -10.80 32.61 8.25
N PRO A 162 -11.02 33.94 8.11
CA PRO A 162 -9.92 34.91 8.05
C PRO A 162 -8.98 34.88 9.27
N GLU A 163 -9.53 34.64 10.46
CA GLU A 163 -8.75 34.54 11.69
C GLU A 163 -7.87 33.29 11.69
N ALA A 164 -8.38 32.19 11.16
CA ALA A 164 -7.62 30.96 11.04
C ALA A 164 -6.47 31.09 10.01
N LYS A 165 -6.72 31.73 8.86
CA LYS A 165 -5.65 32.04 7.90
C LYS A 165 -4.57 32.94 8.52
N ALA A 166 -4.99 34.00 9.22
CA ALA A 166 -4.06 34.91 9.90
C ALA A 166 -3.24 34.22 11.02
N LYS A 167 -3.81 33.19 11.66
CA LYS A 167 -3.14 32.39 12.69
C LYS A 167 -2.31 31.23 12.13
N GLY A 168 -2.21 31.09 10.81
CA GLY A 168 -1.37 30.08 10.15
C GLY A 168 -1.97 28.68 10.13
N TYR A 169 -3.30 28.54 10.19
CA TYR A 169 -3.98 27.25 10.00
C TYR A 169 -4.02 26.90 8.51
N ILE A 170 -2.87 26.44 8.03
CA ILE A 170 -2.63 26.00 6.65
C ILE A 170 -2.31 24.51 6.70
N GLN A 171 -3.02 23.73 5.90
CA GLN A 171 -2.76 22.31 5.72
C GLN A 171 -2.29 22.03 4.30
N GLN A 172 -1.29 21.16 4.20
CA GLN A 172 -0.86 20.58 2.95
C GLN A 172 -1.18 19.10 2.98
N ILE A 173 -1.90 18.63 1.97
CA ILE A 173 -2.27 17.23 1.82
C ILE A 173 -1.53 16.69 0.59
N ASP A 174 -0.69 15.69 0.77
CA ASP A 174 0.00 14.98 -0.32
C ASP A 174 -0.62 13.60 -0.49
N ILE A 175 -1.25 13.39 -1.64
CA ILE A 175 -1.94 12.15 -2.01
C ILE A 175 -1.19 11.51 -3.17
N ILE A 176 -0.91 10.21 -3.04
CA ILE A 176 -0.44 9.38 -4.13
C ILE A 176 -1.47 8.28 -4.37
N GLU A 177 -1.97 8.25 -5.60
CA GLU A 177 -2.96 7.31 -6.09
C GLU A 177 -2.38 6.44 -7.22
N LEU A 178 -2.99 5.29 -7.41
CA LEU A 178 -2.72 4.36 -8.48
C LEU A 178 -3.95 4.25 -9.38
N GLU A 179 -3.79 4.57 -10.67
CA GLU A 179 -4.78 4.31 -11.70
C GLU A 179 -4.44 2.96 -12.36
N PRO A 180 -5.27 1.91 -12.16
CA PRO A 180 -4.96 0.55 -12.57
C PRO A 180 -5.24 0.26 -14.06
N GLY A 181 -5.68 1.26 -14.84
CA GLY A 181 -6.00 1.12 -16.27
C GLY A 181 -7.27 0.33 -16.57
N GLN A 182 -8.02 -0.09 -15.54
CA GLN A 182 -9.25 -0.90 -15.67
C GLN A 182 -10.54 -0.08 -15.47
N GLY A 183 -10.46 1.24 -15.65
CA GLY A 183 -11.52 2.19 -15.31
C GLY A 183 -11.62 2.42 -13.80
N LYS A 184 -12.73 3.02 -13.35
CA LYS A 184 -13.01 3.41 -11.95
C LYS A 184 -13.21 2.23 -10.98
N LYS A 185 -12.38 1.19 -11.05
CA LYS A 185 -12.48 -0.02 -10.23
C LYS A 185 -11.50 0.06 -9.08
N THR A 186 -11.99 0.42 -7.91
CA THR A 186 -11.20 0.60 -6.68
C THR A 186 -11.56 -0.38 -5.59
N THR A 187 -12.50 -1.30 -5.84
CA THR A 187 -12.93 -2.28 -4.83
C THR A 187 -12.39 -3.66 -5.15
N VAL A 188 -11.86 -4.37 -4.16
CA VAL A 188 -11.46 -5.78 -4.29
C VAL A 188 -12.48 -6.66 -3.58
N ARG A 189 -13.19 -7.48 -4.37
CA ARG A 189 -14.15 -8.48 -3.86
C ARG A 189 -13.72 -9.89 -4.19
N SER A 190 -13.63 -10.76 -3.18
CA SER A 190 -13.27 -12.16 -3.37
C SER A 190 -13.76 -13.05 -2.24
N ASN A 191 -13.94 -14.33 -2.56
CA ASN A 191 -14.22 -15.39 -1.60
C ASN A 191 -13.26 -16.55 -1.86
N VAL A 192 -12.46 -16.91 -0.87
CA VAL A 192 -11.40 -17.92 -1.00
C VAL A 192 -11.49 -18.92 0.15
N ARG A 193 -11.30 -20.20 -0.15
CA ARG A 193 -11.18 -21.21 0.90
C ARG A 193 -9.75 -21.19 1.46
N VAL A 194 -9.62 -20.95 2.75
CA VAL A 194 -8.34 -20.84 3.45
C VAL A 194 -8.38 -21.76 4.65
N SER A 195 -7.36 -22.60 4.83
CA SER A 195 -7.30 -23.50 5.98
C SER A 195 -7.11 -22.72 7.28
N PRO A 196 -7.60 -23.22 8.43
CA PRO A 196 -7.37 -22.57 9.72
C PRO A 196 -5.88 -22.38 10.05
N ALA A 197 -5.02 -23.30 9.61
CA ALA A 197 -3.58 -23.21 9.82
C ALA A 197 -2.95 -22.05 9.05
N VAL A 198 -3.32 -21.84 7.79
CA VAL A 198 -2.84 -20.71 6.98
C VAL A 198 -3.37 -19.39 7.53
N TYR A 199 -4.64 -19.33 7.92
CA TYR A 199 -5.21 -18.14 8.54
C TYR A 199 -4.53 -17.78 9.87
N ALA A 200 -4.18 -18.77 10.70
CA ALA A 200 -3.50 -18.51 11.97
C ALA A 200 -2.12 -17.86 11.79
N GLN A 201 -1.43 -18.16 10.68
CA GLN A 201 -0.13 -17.55 10.34
C GLN A 201 -0.23 -16.08 9.93
N THR A 202 -1.43 -15.57 9.61
CA THR A 202 -1.57 -14.15 9.24
C THR A 202 -1.60 -13.24 10.46
N HIS A 203 -1.86 -13.78 11.65
CA HIS A 203 -2.01 -13.00 12.90
C HIS A 203 -3.04 -11.86 12.79
N GLY A 204 -3.98 -11.94 11.84
CA GLY A 204 -4.97 -10.89 11.57
C GLY A 204 -4.42 -9.68 10.80
N ASP A 205 -3.18 -9.73 10.34
CA ASP A 205 -2.56 -8.73 9.48
C ASP A 205 -2.77 -9.08 8.01
N PHE A 206 -3.27 -8.12 7.23
CA PHE A 206 -3.61 -8.31 5.83
C PHE A 206 -3.21 -7.09 5.00
N ALA A 207 -2.67 -7.32 3.82
CA ALA A 207 -2.44 -6.31 2.81
C ALA A 207 -2.75 -6.83 1.41
N LEU A 208 -3.15 -5.91 0.55
CA LEU A 208 -3.28 -6.15 -0.88
C LEU A 208 -1.99 -5.74 -1.58
N VAL A 209 -1.46 -6.63 -2.38
CA VAL A 209 -0.26 -6.42 -3.18
C VAL A 209 -0.68 -6.25 -4.62
N PHE A 210 -0.37 -5.10 -5.21
CA PHE A 210 -0.58 -4.78 -6.62
C PHE A 210 0.76 -4.88 -7.33
N SER A 211 0.88 -5.79 -8.27
CA SER A 211 2.05 -5.93 -9.14
C SER A 211 1.68 -5.57 -10.56
N GLY A 212 2.51 -4.78 -11.23
CA GLY A 212 2.26 -4.40 -12.61
C GLY A 212 3.34 -3.50 -13.17
N ARG A 213 3.10 -2.98 -14.36
CA ARG A 213 4.05 -2.12 -15.06
C ARG A 213 3.52 -0.70 -15.18
N LEU A 214 4.39 0.28 -14.93
CA LEU A 214 4.04 1.67 -15.18
C LEU A 214 3.81 1.90 -16.68
N VAL A 215 2.71 2.60 -17.01
CA VAL A 215 2.30 2.88 -18.39
C VAL A 215 2.14 4.37 -18.61
N SER A 216 2.44 4.86 -19.81
CA SER A 216 2.33 6.28 -20.15
C SER A 216 0.88 6.75 -19.93
N PRO A 217 0.63 7.89 -19.26
CA PRO A 217 1.55 9.00 -18.96
C PRO A 217 2.48 8.83 -17.72
N TYR A 218 2.54 7.66 -17.10
CA TYR A 218 3.34 7.26 -15.93
C TYR A 218 2.99 7.99 -14.63
N LEU A 219 2.93 9.32 -14.67
CA LEU A 219 2.59 10.21 -13.57
C LEU A 219 1.77 11.39 -14.12
N THR A 220 0.62 11.63 -13.51
CA THR A 220 -0.12 12.89 -13.66
C THR A 220 -0.22 13.57 -12.31
N GLU A 221 -0.10 14.90 -12.31
CA GLU A 221 -0.20 15.68 -11.08
C GLU A 221 -1.25 16.75 -11.18
N GLU A 222 -1.99 16.90 -10.10
CA GLU A 222 -2.99 17.94 -9.91
C GLU A 222 -2.70 18.62 -8.57
N THR A 223 -2.96 19.92 -8.52
CA THR A 223 -2.93 20.67 -7.26
C THR A 223 -4.24 21.40 -7.12
N GLU A 224 -4.91 21.13 -6.02
CA GLU A 224 -6.16 21.75 -5.65
C GLU A 224 -5.93 22.65 -4.45
N HIS A 225 -6.67 23.77 -4.43
CA HIS A 225 -6.62 24.71 -3.33
C HIS A 225 -8.05 24.97 -2.86
N ALA A 226 -8.27 24.85 -1.57
CA ALA A 226 -9.52 25.18 -0.91
C ALA A 226 -9.28 26.34 0.05
N ASP A 227 -9.88 27.49 -0.28
CA ASP A 227 -9.86 28.66 0.57
C ASP A 227 -10.61 28.40 1.89
N PRO A 228 -10.16 29.01 3.01
CA PRO A 228 -10.86 28.92 4.28
C PRO A 228 -12.32 29.37 4.18
N SER A 229 -13.22 28.58 4.75
CA SER A 229 -14.65 28.87 4.83
C SER A 229 -15.15 28.83 6.29
N ILE A 230 -16.41 29.19 6.51
CA ILE A 230 -17.03 29.10 7.86
C ILE A 230 -17.11 27.65 8.32
N GLU A 231 -17.36 26.70 7.40
CA GLU A 231 -17.50 25.28 7.72
C GLU A 231 -16.14 24.59 7.91
N GLU A 232 -15.17 24.92 7.06
CA GLU A 232 -13.78 24.48 7.17
C GLU A 232 -12.86 25.72 7.17
N PRO A 233 -12.53 26.27 8.36
CA PRO A 233 -11.71 27.46 8.50
C PRO A 233 -10.22 27.13 8.36
N THR A 234 -9.85 26.24 7.45
CA THR A 234 -8.46 25.85 7.19
C THR A 234 -8.14 26.18 5.75
N ASP A 235 -6.97 26.76 5.49
CA ASP A 235 -6.45 26.92 4.13
C ASP A 235 -5.83 25.57 3.72
N ILE A 236 -6.43 24.87 2.76
CA ILE A 236 -6.01 23.51 2.40
C ILE A 236 -5.46 23.52 0.97
N THR A 237 -4.21 23.12 0.83
CA THR A 237 -3.61 22.83 -0.48
C THR A 237 -3.39 21.33 -0.61
N THR A 238 -4.03 20.71 -1.59
CA THR A 238 -3.96 19.27 -1.83
C THR A 238 -3.19 19.01 -3.12
N ARG A 239 -2.06 18.32 -3.02
CA ARG A 239 -1.30 17.82 -4.15
C ARG A 239 -1.64 16.36 -4.37
N ILE A 240 -1.98 16.03 -5.61
CA ILE A 240 -2.41 14.70 -6.01
C ILE A 240 -1.46 14.22 -7.08
N SER A 241 -0.87 13.06 -6.84
CA SER A 241 0.04 12.39 -7.77
C SER A 241 -0.56 11.05 -8.16
N THR A 242 -1.02 10.92 -9.40
CA THR A 242 -1.61 9.68 -9.92
C THR A 242 -0.56 8.92 -10.72
N LEU A 243 -0.19 7.74 -10.24
CA LEU A 243 0.66 6.78 -10.93
C LEU A 243 -0.19 5.93 -11.87
N HIS A 244 0.21 5.84 -13.13
CA HIS A 244 -0.51 5.07 -14.15
C HIS A 244 0.17 3.71 -14.30
N MET A 245 -0.56 2.65 -14.01
CA MET A 245 -0.02 1.28 -14.02
C MET A 245 -1.00 0.30 -14.65
N GLU A 246 -0.50 -0.57 -15.52
CA GLU A 246 -1.23 -1.75 -15.94
C GLU A 246 -1.03 -2.84 -14.87
N VAL A 247 -2.10 -3.15 -14.12
CA VAL A 247 -2.05 -4.16 -13.05
C VAL A 247 -2.07 -5.57 -13.66
N ASP A 248 -0.98 -6.32 -13.47
CA ASP A 248 -0.87 -7.72 -13.88
C ASP A 248 -1.47 -8.69 -12.84
N GLY A 249 -1.34 -8.34 -11.56
CA GLY A 249 -1.67 -9.23 -10.46
C GLY A 249 -2.04 -8.52 -9.18
N ILE A 250 -3.02 -9.10 -8.48
CA ILE A 250 -3.44 -8.66 -7.14
C ILE A 250 -3.44 -9.88 -6.23
N SER A 251 -2.78 -9.77 -5.09
CA SER A 251 -2.71 -10.84 -4.08
C SER A 251 -3.04 -10.30 -2.70
N LEU A 252 -3.72 -11.12 -1.89
CA LEU A 252 -3.88 -10.87 -0.46
C LEU A 252 -2.76 -11.60 0.28
N VAL A 253 -2.02 -10.86 1.09
CA VAL A 253 -0.88 -11.37 1.85
C VAL A 253 -0.98 -10.94 3.31
N SER A 254 -0.23 -11.63 4.16
CA SER A 254 0.13 -11.14 5.49
C SER A 254 1.53 -10.53 5.41
N PRO A 255 1.68 -9.19 5.49
CA PRO A 255 2.99 -8.54 5.38
C PRO A 255 4.00 -9.03 6.42
N SER A 256 3.55 -9.22 7.66
CA SER A 256 4.40 -9.60 8.80
C SER A 256 4.92 -11.03 8.71
N SER A 257 4.12 -11.97 8.17
CA SER A 257 4.52 -13.39 8.05
C SER A 257 4.90 -13.83 6.64
N GLY A 258 4.77 -12.93 5.65
CA GLY A 258 5.05 -13.19 4.24
C GLY A 258 4.11 -14.20 3.57
N VAL A 259 3.08 -14.68 4.28
CA VAL A 259 2.14 -15.68 3.77
C VAL A 259 1.25 -15.08 2.70
N VAL A 260 1.18 -15.73 1.54
CA VAL A 260 0.23 -15.39 0.48
C VAL A 260 -1.07 -16.15 0.69
N VAL A 261 -2.11 -15.43 1.07
CA VAL A 261 -3.41 -15.99 1.47
C VAL A 261 -4.31 -16.23 0.27
N ALA A 262 -4.28 -15.31 -0.71
CA ALA A 262 -5.01 -15.43 -1.95
C ALA A 262 -4.24 -14.77 -3.11
N ARG A 263 -4.38 -15.32 -4.31
CA ARG A 263 -3.75 -14.81 -5.54
C ARG A 263 -4.80 -14.52 -6.59
N LYS A 264 -4.44 -13.71 -7.59
CA LYS A 264 -5.27 -13.39 -8.77
C LYS A 264 -6.62 -12.77 -8.39
N LEU A 265 -6.61 -11.92 -7.37
CA LEU A 265 -7.76 -11.09 -7.02
C LEU A 265 -8.04 -10.12 -8.17
N ARG A 266 -9.28 -9.63 -8.24
CA ARG A 266 -9.72 -8.74 -9.30
C ARG A 266 -10.29 -7.45 -8.72
N LEU A 267 -10.04 -6.37 -9.43
CA LEU A 267 -10.72 -5.11 -9.17
C LEU A 267 -12.15 -5.18 -9.70
N SER A 268 -13.04 -4.61 -8.92
CA SER A 268 -14.46 -4.45 -9.16
C SER A 268 -14.85 -2.99 -8.97
N LYS A 269 -16.02 -2.64 -9.50
CA LYS A 269 -16.63 -1.33 -9.37
C LYS A 269 -17.39 -1.24 -8.04
#